data_AF-J7LEE7-F1
#
_entry.id   AF-J7LEE7-F1
#
_cell.length_a   1.000
_cell.length_b   1.000
_cell.length_c   1.000
_cell.angle_alpha   90.00
_cell.angle_beta   90.00
_cell.angle_gamma   90.00
#
_symmetry.space_group_name_H-M   'P 1'
#
loop_
_entity.id
_entity.type
_entity.pdbx_description
1 polymer ?
#
loop_
_entity_poly.entity_id
_entity_poly.type
_entity_poly.pdbx_seq_one_letter_code
_entity_poly.pdbx_strand_id
1 'polypeptide(L)'
;MSYILPLFFIAPILLAVAFLTLIERKVLGYMQHRKGPNVVGPTGIMQPIADGIKLFIKEPIRPITSSQVLFMASPLMALTLAMIIWMPLPLPNPHSDMNLTILFILAISSLTVYSILGSGWASNSKYALIGALRAVAQTVSYEVTLALILLCTILMAGNFNLQNFNVVQEPMWLFLPLWPLALMWF
;
A
#
# COMPACT_ATOMS: atom_id res chain seq x y z
N MET A 1 -0.69 11.29 25.83
CA MET A 1 -1.77 11.41 24.82
C MET A 1 -1.25 11.50 23.38
N SER A 2 -0.07 12.09 23.12
CA SER A 2 0.49 12.23 21.77
C SER A 2 0.77 10.89 21.05
N TYR A 3 1.28 9.86 21.74
CA TYR A 3 1.58 8.56 21.13
C TYR A 3 0.37 7.62 20.95
N ILE A 4 -0.75 7.93 21.61
CA ILE A 4 -1.95 7.08 21.59
C ILE A 4 -2.73 7.26 20.28
N LEU A 5 -2.77 8.49 19.76
CA LEU A 5 -3.46 8.83 18.51
C LEU A 5 -2.89 8.08 17.28
N PRO A 6 -1.57 8.00 17.07
CA PRO A 6 -1.00 7.19 15.97
C PRO A 6 -1.29 5.69 16.10
N LEU A 7 -1.32 5.15 17.32
CA LEU A 7 -1.57 3.71 17.53
C LEU A 7 -3.01 3.34 17.12
N PHE A 8 -3.98 4.17 17.49
CA PHE A 8 -5.37 4.00 17.05
C PHE A 8 -5.56 4.17 15.55
N PHE A 9 -4.63 4.83 14.85
CA PHE A 9 -4.65 4.95 13.41
C PHE A 9 -4.04 3.71 12.73
N ILE A 10 -2.89 3.22 13.20
CA ILE A 10 -2.15 2.11 12.57
C ILE A 10 -2.82 0.75 12.82
N ALA A 11 -3.34 0.50 14.04
CA ALA A 11 -3.88 -0.81 14.39
C ALA A 11 -5.08 -1.24 13.52
N PRO A 12 -6.08 -0.39 13.24
CA PRO A 12 -7.15 -0.72 12.29
C PRO A 12 -6.65 -0.96 10.86
N ILE A 13 -5.62 -0.24 10.40
CA ILE A 13 -5.05 -0.44 9.07
C ILE A 13 -4.45 -1.85 8.95
N LEU A 14 -3.64 -2.26 9.93
CA LEU A 14 -3.06 -3.62 9.95
C LEU A 14 -4.15 -4.70 10.02
N LEU A 15 -5.20 -4.48 10.81
CA LEU A 15 -6.34 -5.39 10.90
C LEU A 15 -7.10 -5.46 9.56
N ALA A 16 -7.30 -4.33 8.89
CA ALA A 16 -7.92 -4.28 7.56
C ALA A 16 -7.09 -5.05 6.52
N VAL A 17 -5.77 -4.90 6.52
CA VAL A 17 -4.86 -5.66 5.64
C VAL A 17 -4.95 -7.16 5.93
N ALA A 18 -5.03 -7.57 7.21
CA ALA A 18 -5.21 -8.98 7.56
C ALA A 18 -6.52 -9.55 6.98
N PHE A 19 -7.65 -8.86 7.13
CA PHE A 19 -8.92 -9.31 6.57
C PHE A 19 -9.00 -9.20 5.04
N LEU A 20 -8.27 -8.27 4.42
CA LEU A 20 -8.17 -8.16 2.97
C LEU A 20 -7.65 -9.46 2.36
N THR A 21 -6.69 -10.14 3.00
CA THR A 21 -6.19 -11.46 2.52
C THR A 21 -7.29 -12.54 2.52
N LEU A 22 -8.22 -12.51 3.48
CA LEU A 22 -9.35 -13.44 3.52
C LEU A 22 -10.36 -13.11 2.43
N ILE A 23 -10.68 -11.82 2.26
CA ILE A 23 -11.61 -11.36 1.23
C ILE A 23 -11.08 -11.74 -0.15
N GLU A 24 -9.81 -11.48 -0.42
CA GLU A 24 -9.14 -11.86 -1.67
C GLU A 24 -9.30 -13.35 -1.95
N ARG A 25 -8.96 -14.23 -1.00
CA ARG A 25 -9.09 -15.70 -1.17
C ARG A 25 -10.54 -16.15 -1.37
N LYS A 26 -11.51 -15.49 -0.74
CA LYS A 26 -12.93 -15.81 -0.92
C LYS A 26 -13.45 -15.35 -2.28
N VAL A 27 -13.21 -14.10 -2.66
CA VAL A 27 -13.65 -13.53 -3.93
C VAL A 27 -13.04 -14.31 -5.10
N LEU A 28 -11.73 -14.57 -5.07
CA LEU A 28 -11.07 -15.41 -6.08
C LEU A 28 -11.62 -16.84 -6.10
N GLY A 29 -11.93 -17.41 -4.92
CA GLY A 29 -12.59 -18.71 -4.84
C GLY A 29 -13.93 -18.70 -5.60
N TYR A 30 -14.81 -17.76 -5.28
CA TYR A 30 -16.13 -17.67 -5.91
C TYR A 30 -16.04 -17.41 -7.42
N MET A 31 -15.12 -16.55 -7.86
CA MET A 31 -14.84 -16.35 -9.29
C MET A 31 -14.38 -17.63 -10.00
N GLN A 32 -13.62 -18.48 -9.30
CA GLN A 32 -13.13 -19.77 -9.79
C GLN A 32 -14.10 -20.93 -9.56
N HIS A 33 -15.36 -20.65 -9.17
CA HIS A 33 -16.36 -21.67 -8.85
C HIS A 33 -15.92 -22.67 -7.76
N ARG A 34 -15.14 -22.22 -6.77
CA ARG A 34 -14.76 -23.00 -5.59
C ARG A 34 -14.97 -22.20 -4.31
N LYS A 35 -15.10 -22.87 -3.18
CA LYS A 35 -15.21 -22.18 -1.89
C LYS A 35 -13.83 -21.64 -1.46
N GLY A 36 -13.80 -20.42 -0.94
CA GLY A 36 -12.66 -19.88 -0.21
C GLY A 36 -12.49 -20.52 1.18
N PRO A 37 -11.57 -20.00 2.00
CA PRO A 37 -11.37 -20.48 3.37
C PRO A 37 -12.67 -20.39 4.18
N ASN A 38 -13.22 -21.54 4.58
CA ASN A 38 -14.48 -21.62 5.32
C ASN A 38 -14.39 -22.47 6.59
N VAL A 39 -13.25 -23.13 6.85
CA VAL A 39 -13.09 -24.11 7.95
C VAL A 39 -12.57 -23.46 9.23
N VAL A 40 -11.61 -22.53 9.14
CA VAL A 40 -10.99 -21.89 10.32
C VAL A 40 -11.92 -20.81 10.87
N GLY A 41 -12.81 -21.20 11.78
CA GLY A 41 -13.84 -20.33 12.37
C GLY A 41 -15.09 -20.17 11.49
N PRO A 42 -16.13 -19.46 11.96
CA PRO A 42 -17.37 -19.28 11.22
C PRO A 42 -17.08 -18.55 9.90
N THR A 43 -17.39 -19.20 8.78
CA THR A 43 -17.07 -18.72 7.42
C THR A 43 -15.58 -18.38 7.22
N GLY A 44 -14.65 -18.93 8.00
CA GLY A 44 -13.22 -18.65 7.84
C GLY A 44 -12.72 -17.36 8.48
N ILE A 45 -13.52 -16.62 9.26
CA ILE A 45 -13.13 -15.31 9.84
C ILE A 45 -11.82 -15.38 10.66
N MET A 46 -11.53 -16.52 11.27
CA MET A 46 -10.30 -16.71 12.08
C MET A 46 -9.06 -17.04 11.22
N GLN A 47 -9.20 -17.18 9.90
CA GLN A 47 -8.09 -17.53 9.00
C GLN A 47 -6.91 -16.53 9.05
N PRO A 48 -7.10 -15.19 9.02
CA PRO A 48 -5.98 -14.25 9.05
C PRO A 48 -5.17 -14.34 10.35
N ILE A 49 -5.85 -14.60 11.47
CA ILE A 49 -5.22 -14.77 12.78
C ILE A 49 -4.38 -16.05 12.78
N ALA A 50 -4.91 -17.15 12.25
CA ALA A 50 -4.18 -18.41 12.14
C ALA A 50 -2.94 -18.28 11.22
N ASP A 51 -3.08 -17.60 10.08
CA ASP A 51 -1.96 -17.34 9.16
C ASP A 51 -0.89 -16.46 9.82
N GLY A 52 -1.29 -15.42 10.55
CA GLY A 52 -0.37 -14.55 11.30
C GLY A 52 0.42 -15.31 12.37
N ILE A 53 -0.27 -16.06 13.24
CA ILE A 53 0.36 -16.89 14.29
C ILE A 53 1.33 -17.89 13.65
N LYS A 54 0.92 -18.54 12.56
CA LYS A 54 1.77 -19.50 11.83
C LYS A 54 3.05 -18.86 11.31
N LEU A 55 2.98 -17.63 10.77
CA LEU A 55 4.16 -16.94 10.26
C LEU A 55 5.14 -16.53 11.38
N PHE A 56 4.63 -16.16 12.57
CA PHE A 56 5.49 -15.79 13.72
C PHE A 56 6.17 -16.97 14.40
N ILE A 57 5.54 -18.15 14.41
CA ILE A 57 6.14 -19.36 15.00
C ILE A 57 7.11 -20.04 14.03
N LYS A 58 7.00 -19.76 12.73
CA LYS A 58 7.85 -20.36 11.70
C LYS A 58 9.32 -19.98 11.90
N GLU A 59 10.20 -20.96 11.74
CA GLU A 59 11.65 -20.74 11.84
C GLU A 59 12.13 -19.63 10.89
N PRO A 60 12.83 -18.59 11.40
CA PRO A 60 13.31 -17.50 10.58
C PRO A 60 14.52 -17.92 9.76
N ILE A 61 14.32 -18.10 8.46
CA ILE A 61 15.40 -18.45 7.53
C ILE A 61 16.13 -17.17 7.10
N ARG A 62 17.39 -17.00 7.51
CA ARG A 62 18.26 -15.92 7.06
C ARG A 62 19.38 -16.48 6.16
N PRO A 63 19.45 -16.09 4.87
CA PRO A 63 20.50 -16.58 3.98
C PRO A 63 21.89 -16.09 4.43
N ILE A 64 22.87 -16.98 4.48
CA ILE A 64 24.24 -16.66 4.90
C ILE A 64 24.94 -15.72 3.91
N THR A 65 24.61 -15.85 2.62
CA THR A 65 25.18 -15.04 1.53
C THR A 65 24.62 -13.62 1.47
N SER A 66 23.58 -13.31 2.26
CA SER A 66 22.89 -12.02 2.22
C SER A 66 23.59 -10.92 3.03
N SER A 67 23.41 -9.67 2.63
CA SER A 67 23.82 -8.53 3.46
C SER A 67 22.81 -8.31 4.60
N GLN A 68 23.15 -8.82 5.78
CA GLN A 68 22.23 -8.92 6.93
C GLN A 68 21.58 -7.58 7.33
N VAL A 69 22.35 -6.49 7.32
CA VAL A 69 21.82 -5.16 7.68
C VAL A 69 20.74 -4.72 6.68
N LEU A 70 21.02 -4.82 5.39
CA LEU A 70 20.09 -4.37 4.34
C LEU A 70 18.89 -5.32 4.21
N PHE A 71 19.10 -6.62 4.43
CA PHE A 71 18.04 -7.63 4.40
C PHE A 71 17.02 -7.44 5.54
N MET A 72 17.46 -6.98 6.71
CA MET A 72 16.56 -6.67 7.82
C MET A 72 15.97 -5.26 7.73
N ALA A 73 16.73 -4.28 7.20
CA ALA A 73 16.27 -2.90 7.06
C ALA A 73 15.24 -2.71 5.94
N SER A 74 15.30 -3.50 4.86
CA SER A 74 14.40 -3.31 3.71
C SER A 74 12.92 -3.61 4.02
N PRO A 75 12.53 -4.71 4.70
CA PRO A 75 11.13 -4.91 5.10
C PRO A 75 10.65 -3.87 6.12
N LEU A 76 11.56 -3.39 7.00
CA LEU A 76 11.24 -2.32 7.94
C LEU A 76 10.92 -1.02 7.19
N MET A 77 11.76 -0.65 6.21
CA MET A 77 11.54 0.52 5.36
C MET A 77 10.22 0.41 4.57
N ALA A 78 9.92 -0.78 4.02
CA ALA A 78 8.66 -0.99 3.31
C ALA A 78 7.44 -0.76 4.21
N LEU A 79 7.44 -1.33 5.42
CA LEU A 79 6.34 -1.18 6.36
C LEU A 79 6.22 0.26 6.87
N THR A 80 7.33 0.94 7.16
CA THR A 80 7.29 2.33 7.64
C THR A 80 6.74 3.26 6.57
N LEU A 81 7.22 3.17 5.32
CA LEU A 81 6.71 3.98 4.22
C LEU A 81 5.22 3.70 3.97
N ALA A 82 4.82 2.42 3.97
CA ALA A 82 3.42 2.04 3.80
C ALA A 82 2.50 2.69 4.85
N MET A 83 2.94 2.81 6.10
CA MET A 83 2.16 3.47 7.15
C MET A 83 2.14 4.99 7.05
N ILE A 84 3.24 5.61 6.61
CA ILE A 84 3.33 7.08 6.48
C ILE A 84 2.40 7.59 5.37
N ILE A 85 2.19 6.83 4.28
CA ILE A 85 1.29 7.23 3.17
C ILE A 85 -0.14 7.53 3.66
N TRP A 86 -0.60 6.87 4.73
CA TRP A 86 -1.96 7.06 5.24
C TRP A 86 -2.16 8.36 6.02
N MET A 87 -1.09 8.95 6.54
CA MET A 87 -1.14 10.12 7.43
C MET A 87 -1.92 11.34 6.88
N PRO A 88 -1.75 11.77 5.61
CA PRO A 88 -2.46 12.92 5.05
C PRO A 88 -3.84 12.57 4.46
N LEU A 89 -4.28 11.31 4.46
CA LEU A 89 -5.55 10.93 3.85
C LEU A 89 -6.73 11.46 4.69
N PRO A 90 -7.67 12.23 4.10
CA PRO A 90 -8.80 12.78 4.84
C PRO A 90 -9.88 11.70 5.10
N LEU A 91 -10.11 11.35 6.37
CA LEU A 91 -11.10 10.33 6.77
C LEU A 91 -11.88 10.71 8.05
N PRO A 92 -12.82 11.68 8.06
CA PRO A 92 -13.03 12.83 7.15
C PRO A 92 -12.00 13.95 7.37
N ASN A 93 -11.31 13.96 8.53
CA ASN A 93 -10.17 14.83 8.80
C ASN A 93 -8.86 14.02 8.67
N PRO A 94 -7.78 14.61 8.14
CA PRO A 94 -6.50 13.93 8.06
C PRO A 94 -5.83 13.86 9.44
N HIS A 95 -4.93 12.89 9.63
CA HIS A 95 -4.13 12.82 10.87
C HIS A 95 -3.14 13.99 10.95
N SER A 96 -2.55 14.36 9.82
CA SER A 96 -1.84 15.62 9.66
C SER A 96 -2.35 16.39 8.46
N ASP A 97 -2.81 17.60 8.71
CA ASP A 97 -3.14 18.51 7.63
C ASP A 97 -1.85 19.09 7.03
N MET A 98 -1.68 18.91 5.72
CA MET A 98 -0.54 19.39 4.96
C MET A 98 -1.03 20.09 3.69
N ASN A 99 -0.49 21.27 3.37
CA ASN A 99 -0.92 21.98 2.16
C ASN A 99 -0.61 21.21 0.86
N LEU A 100 0.46 20.40 0.85
CA LEU A 100 0.95 19.67 -0.32
C LEU A 100 0.73 18.15 -0.20
N THR A 101 -0.45 17.72 0.27
CA THR A 101 -0.76 16.30 0.51
C THR A 101 -0.47 15.38 -0.68
N ILE A 102 -0.87 15.76 -1.90
CA ILE A 102 -0.72 14.88 -3.08
C ILE A 102 0.76 14.71 -3.46
N LEU A 103 1.54 15.79 -3.39
CA LEU A 103 2.99 15.73 -3.63
C LEU A 103 3.70 14.87 -2.59
N PHE A 104 3.25 14.94 -1.33
CA PHE A 104 3.77 14.08 -0.26
C PHE A 104 3.50 12.60 -0.53
N ILE A 105 2.29 12.24 -0.98
CA ILE A 105 1.95 10.86 -1.35
C ILE A 105 2.83 10.38 -2.52
N LEU A 106 3.02 11.21 -3.54
CA LEU A 106 3.86 10.89 -4.69
C LEU A 106 5.35 10.77 -4.30
N ALA A 107 5.83 11.60 -3.38
CA ALA A 107 7.19 11.47 -2.86
C ALA A 107 7.37 10.16 -2.11
N ILE A 108 6.43 9.77 -1.24
CA ILE A 108 6.56 8.52 -0.49
C ILE A 108 6.42 7.29 -1.41
N SER A 109 5.53 7.33 -2.40
CA SER A 109 5.42 6.23 -3.37
C SER A 109 6.77 5.98 -4.05
N SER A 110 7.48 7.04 -4.45
CA SER A 110 8.79 6.91 -5.10
C SER A 110 9.86 6.34 -4.17
N LEU A 111 9.76 6.62 -2.86
CA LEU A 111 10.66 6.04 -1.86
C LEU A 111 10.45 4.52 -1.68
N THR A 112 9.24 4.00 -1.90
CA THR A 112 8.96 2.55 -1.71
C THR A 112 9.78 1.68 -2.65
N VAL A 113 10.17 2.20 -3.82
CA VAL A 113 11.01 1.53 -4.82
C VAL A 113 12.37 1.11 -4.24
N TYR A 114 12.94 1.91 -3.34
CA TYR A 114 14.20 1.58 -2.67
C TYR A 114 14.10 0.37 -1.75
N SER A 115 12.94 0.14 -1.12
CA SER A 115 12.74 -1.03 -0.27
C SER A 115 12.78 -2.33 -1.10
N ILE A 116 12.18 -2.31 -2.30
CA ILE A 116 12.18 -3.43 -3.25
C ILE A 116 13.60 -3.70 -3.74
N LEU A 117 14.29 -2.66 -4.23
CA LEU A 117 15.68 -2.78 -4.69
C LEU A 117 16.61 -3.28 -3.58
N GLY A 118 16.46 -2.71 -2.37
CA GLY A 118 17.22 -3.08 -1.19
C GLY A 118 17.07 -4.56 -0.85
N SER A 119 15.84 -5.08 -0.82
CA SER A 119 15.60 -6.51 -0.54
C SER A 119 16.19 -7.43 -1.62
N GLY A 120 16.07 -7.05 -2.90
CA GLY A 120 16.55 -7.83 -4.03
C GLY A 120 18.06 -7.96 -4.03
N TRP A 121 18.75 -6.82 -3.89
CA TRP A 121 20.20 -6.78 -3.83
C TRP A 121 20.74 -7.42 -2.55
N ALA A 122 20.08 -7.21 -1.40
CA ALA A 122 20.51 -7.80 -0.13
C ALA A 122 20.51 -9.33 -0.14
N SER A 123 19.59 -9.96 -0.87
CA SER A 123 19.43 -11.42 -0.91
C SER A 123 20.60 -12.17 -1.55
N ASN A 124 21.48 -11.47 -2.28
CA ASN A 124 22.62 -12.04 -3.01
C ASN A 124 22.26 -13.26 -3.89
N SER A 125 21.08 -13.25 -4.51
CA SER A 125 20.66 -14.24 -5.48
C SER A 125 20.35 -13.58 -6.82
N LYS A 126 20.87 -14.15 -7.92
CA LYS A 126 20.70 -13.56 -9.26
C LYS A 126 19.23 -13.45 -9.65
N TYR A 127 18.41 -14.44 -9.29
CA TYR A 127 16.98 -14.44 -9.60
C TYR A 127 16.22 -13.33 -8.86
N ALA A 128 16.47 -13.16 -7.56
CA ALA A 128 15.83 -12.09 -6.80
C ALA A 128 16.29 -10.70 -7.27
N LEU A 129 17.56 -10.55 -7.65
CA LEU A 129 18.06 -9.28 -8.20
C LEU A 129 17.36 -8.94 -9.53
N ILE A 130 17.21 -9.90 -10.44
CA ILE A 130 16.46 -9.70 -11.70
C ILE A 130 15.00 -9.36 -11.41
N GLY A 131 14.37 -10.05 -10.47
CA GLY A 131 12.99 -9.77 -10.04
C GLY A 131 12.84 -8.35 -9.49
N ALA A 132 13.77 -7.91 -8.63
CA ALA A 132 13.77 -6.56 -8.08
C ALA A 132 13.98 -5.48 -9.14
N LEU A 133 14.93 -5.67 -10.07
CA LEU A 133 15.13 -4.72 -11.18
C LEU A 133 13.90 -4.61 -12.08
N ARG A 134 13.21 -5.72 -12.34
CA ARG A 134 11.95 -5.71 -13.09
C ARG A 134 10.85 -4.96 -12.35
N ALA A 135 10.70 -5.21 -11.05
CA ALA A 135 9.72 -4.51 -10.22
C ALA A 135 10.01 -3.00 -10.17
N VAL A 136 11.28 -2.60 -10.00
CA VAL A 136 11.72 -1.19 -10.00
C VAL A 136 11.42 -0.52 -11.34
N ALA A 137 11.77 -1.16 -12.46
CA ALA A 137 11.48 -0.62 -13.79
C ALA A 137 9.96 -0.44 -13.99
N GLN A 138 9.17 -1.40 -13.51
CA GLN A 138 7.71 -1.33 -13.56
C GLN A 138 7.19 -0.16 -12.72
N THR A 139 7.56 -0.05 -11.43
CA THR A 139 7.05 0.99 -10.54
C THR A 139 7.38 2.38 -11.04
N VAL A 140 8.63 2.63 -11.45
CA VAL A 140 9.04 3.95 -11.98
C VAL A 140 8.29 4.29 -13.27
N SER A 141 8.05 3.31 -14.15
CA SER A 141 7.30 3.56 -15.39
C SER A 141 5.84 3.99 -15.12
N TYR A 142 5.17 3.35 -14.15
CA TYR A 142 3.80 3.71 -13.78
C TYR A 142 3.74 5.01 -12.96
N GLU A 143 4.78 5.36 -12.19
CA GLU A 143 4.81 6.63 -11.45
C GLU A 143 4.79 7.86 -12.36
N VAL A 144 5.44 7.79 -13.53
CA VAL A 144 5.40 8.90 -14.50
C VAL A 144 3.98 9.13 -14.98
N THR A 145 3.26 8.07 -15.35
CA THR A 145 1.86 8.18 -15.79
C THR A 145 0.94 8.60 -14.63
N LEU A 146 1.19 8.10 -13.42
CA LEU A 146 0.47 8.45 -12.20
C LEU A 146 0.56 9.96 -11.92
N ALA A 147 1.77 10.52 -12.00
CA ALA A 147 2.04 11.93 -11.78
C ALA A 147 1.30 12.82 -12.78
N LEU A 148 1.28 12.42 -14.06
CA LEU A 148 0.60 13.16 -15.12
C LEU A 148 -0.92 13.13 -14.95
N ILE A 149 -1.50 11.96 -14.62
CA ILE A 149 -2.94 11.84 -14.36
C ILE A 149 -3.33 12.68 -13.14
N LEU A 150 -2.57 12.61 -12.04
CA LEU A 150 -2.80 13.44 -10.86
C LEU A 150 -2.73 14.92 -11.19
N LEU A 151 -1.76 15.35 -12.00
CA LEU A 151 -1.65 16.74 -12.42
C LEU A 151 -2.93 17.23 -13.09
N CYS A 152 -3.52 16.45 -14.01
CA CYS A 152 -4.80 16.79 -14.63
C CYS A 152 -5.94 16.93 -13.60
N THR A 153 -6.00 16.06 -12.60
CA THR A 153 -7.02 16.16 -11.53
C THR A 153 -6.80 17.36 -10.61
N ILE A 154 -5.54 17.72 -10.34
CA ILE A 154 -5.17 18.88 -9.52
C ILE A 154 -5.54 20.18 -10.23
N LEU A 155 -5.38 20.26 -11.56
CA LEU A 155 -5.80 21.43 -12.33
C LEU A 155 -7.30 21.70 -12.22
N MET A 156 -8.12 20.65 -12.14
CA MET A 156 -9.56 20.79 -11.91
C MET A 156 -9.90 21.18 -10.47
N ALA A 157 -9.13 20.68 -9.50
CA ALA A 157 -9.37 21.01 -8.09
C ALA A 157 -8.83 22.39 -7.68
N GLY A 158 -7.76 22.86 -8.31
CA GLY A 158 -7.09 24.15 -8.03
C GLY A 158 -6.04 24.13 -6.93
N ASN A 159 -5.97 23.08 -6.10
CA ASN A 159 -5.00 22.95 -4.99
C ASN A 159 -4.46 21.52 -4.84
N PHE A 160 -3.31 21.37 -4.18
CA PHE A 160 -2.67 20.08 -3.86
C PHE A 160 -3.17 19.42 -2.56
N ASN A 161 -4.08 20.07 -1.83
CA ASN A 161 -4.66 19.53 -0.61
C ASN A 161 -5.81 18.56 -0.96
N LEU A 162 -5.75 17.31 -0.49
CA LEU A 162 -6.78 16.29 -0.65
C LEU A 162 -8.12 16.70 -0.04
N GLN A 163 -8.13 17.52 1.03
CA GLN A 163 -9.39 18.00 1.59
C GLN A 163 -10.17 18.90 0.63
N ASN A 164 -9.47 19.62 -0.26
CA ASN A 164 -10.11 20.44 -1.29
C ASN A 164 -10.83 19.58 -2.35
N PHE A 165 -10.39 18.34 -2.58
CA PHE A 165 -11.08 17.43 -3.50
C PHE A 165 -12.47 17.05 -3.00
N ASN A 166 -12.70 17.00 -1.69
CA ASN A 166 -14.04 16.75 -1.14
C ASN A 166 -15.00 17.90 -1.50
N VAL A 167 -14.54 19.14 -1.40
CA VAL A 167 -15.33 20.34 -1.74
C VAL A 167 -15.64 20.38 -3.25
N VAL A 168 -14.63 20.11 -4.08
CA VAL A 168 -14.78 20.10 -5.55
C VAL A 168 -15.76 19.01 -6.02
N GLN A 169 -15.89 17.92 -5.25
CA GLN A 169 -16.78 16.80 -5.57
C GLN A 169 -18.21 16.92 -5.02
N GLU A 170 -18.53 17.97 -4.27
CA GLU A 170 -19.89 18.22 -3.74
C GLU A 170 -20.98 18.27 -4.84
N PRO A 171 -20.82 19.02 -5.95
CA PRO A 171 -21.87 19.08 -6.98
C PRO A 171 -21.93 17.82 -7.84
N MET A 172 -20.78 17.22 -8.16
CA MET A 172 -20.71 16.00 -8.96
C MET A 172 -19.38 15.27 -8.71
N TRP A 173 -19.40 13.94 -8.80
CA TRP A 173 -18.18 13.15 -8.65
C TRP A 173 -17.19 13.43 -9.78
N LEU A 174 -15.92 13.62 -9.42
CA LEU A 174 -14.83 13.90 -10.36
C LEU A 174 -14.61 12.78 -11.39
N PHE A 175 -15.10 11.58 -11.10
CA PHE A 175 -15.11 10.43 -12.02
C PHE A 175 -15.88 10.71 -13.31
N LEU A 176 -17.02 11.42 -13.26
CA LEU A 176 -17.85 11.67 -14.43
C LEU A 176 -17.15 12.55 -15.50
N PRO A 177 -16.59 13.72 -15.18
CA PRO A 177 -15.89 14.55 -16.16
C PRO A 177 -14.55 13.96 -16.60
N LEU A 178 -13.88 13.19 -15.71
CA LEU A 178 -12.54 12.65 -15.95
C LEU A 178 -12.55 11.14 -16.15
N TRP A 179 -13.63 10.56 -16.69
CA TRP A 179 -13.79 9.12 -16.80
C TRP A 179 -12.63 8.39 -17.54
N PRO A 180 -12.00 8.92 -18.61
CA PRO A 180 -10.89 8.22 -19.26
C PRO A 180 -9.63 8.24 -18.40
N LEU A 181 -9.40 9.34 -17.67
CA LEU A 181 -8.29 9.46 -16.73
C LEU A 181 -8.50 8.54 -15.53
N ALA A 182 -9.73 8.42 -15.05
CA ALA A 182 -10.06 7.48 -13.97
C ALA A 182 -9.87 6.01 -14.39
N LEU A 183 -10.18 5.67 -15.65
CA LEU A 183 -9.92 4.34 -16.19
C LEU A 183 -8.42 4.06 -16.38
N MET A 184 -7.62 5.05 -16.77
CA MET A 184 -6.15 4.88 -16.85
C MET A 184 -5.47 4.89 -15.48
N TRP A 185 -6.11 5.49 -14.48
CA TRP A 185 -5.63 5.52 -13.10
C TRP A 185 -5.75 4.16 -12.40
N PHE A 186 -6.83 3.42 -12.70
CA PHE A 186 -7.13 2.11 -12.12
C PHE A 186 -6.28 1.00 -12.74
#